data_AF-A0A7X2LBA7-F1
#
_entry.id   AF-A0A7X2LBA7-F1
#
_cell.length_a   1.000
_cell.length_b   1.000
_cell.length_c   1.000
_cell.angle_alpha   90.00
_cell.angle_beta   90.00
_cell.angle_gamma   90.00
#
_symmetry.space_group_name_H-M   'P 1'
#
loop_
_entity.id
_entity.type
_entity.pdbx_description
1 polymer ?
#
loop_
_entity_poly.entity_id
_entity_poly.type
_entity_poly.pdbx_seq_one_letter_code
_entity_poly.pdbx_strand_id
1 'polypeptide(L)'
;MIRLSCWVLSIAATGTAICLSVLAGWQRGGSVAEQLVWVAIGVVLVVSAHLLPALVRKSSAPLRGVALVLWLACMATACFGHLTFFVMAQRHAGELRAAVIPLAEATTPGRSLTVVMAERAGVTARLAAANAQRCTGNCTTLEARRVTLAARLDALDAEAGDIKRRQAADDWTVTQHDALVVDPVTTRLASLLGTTVVRVDLLSGLAFAAVLEGVACLLWTVTLRSRPHLPAVPVDIPVTVGHLPVMASHAPESGTHEAEAASHAPVSEPVTPLPAGEPPDPAVMQLAQAVAAGQVRPTVADIRSHLGCSQARAAALRRQLAALDSS
;
A
#
# COMPACT_ATOMS: atom_id res chain seq x y z
N MET A 1 39.55 1.08 19.77
CA MET A 1 38.27 0.40 20.08
C MET A 1 37.05 1.21 19.64
N ILE A 2 36.86 2.46 20.10
CA ILE A 2 35.68 3.31 19.77
C ILE A 2 35.42 3.45 18.25
N ARG A 3 36.47 3.53 17.42
CA ARG A 3 36.35 3.69 15.96
C ARG A 3 35.81 2.45 15.25
N LEU A 4 36.23 1.26 15.68
CA LEU A 4 35.74 0.00 15.13
C LEU A 4 34.28 -0.21 15.49
N SER A 5 33.91 0.10 16.74
CA SER A 5 32.53 0.06 17.21
C SER A 5 31.60 1.00 16.43
N CYS A 6 32.02 2.24 16.15
CA CYS A 6 31.23 3.17 15.35
C CYS A 6 31.04 2.68 13.90
N TRP A 7 32.06 2.07 13.31
CA TRP A 7 31.99 1.47 11.97
C TRP A 7 31.01 0.31 11.91
N VAL A 8 31.10 -0.62 12.85
CA VAL A 8 30.18 -1.76 12.97
C VAL A 8 28.75 -1.27 13.14
N LEU A 9 28.52 -0.29 14.02
CA LEU A 9 27.18 0.26 14.26
C LEU A 9 26.62 1.01 13.04
N SER A 10 27.48 1.71 12.28
CA SER A 10 27.06 2.42 11.05
C SER A 10 26.59 1.44 9.98
N ILE A 11 27.32 0.34 9.80
CA ILE A 11 26.97 -0.73 8.87
C ILE A 11 25.68 -1.40 9.33
N ALA A 12 25.55 -1.73 10.62
CA ALA A 12 24.34 -2.34 11.16
C ALA A 12 23.10 -1.45 10.93
N ALA A 13 23.18 -0.16 11.27
CA ALA A 13 22.07 0.78 11.09
C ALA A 13 21.69 0.94 9.61
N THR A 14 22.68 1.03 8.71
CA THR A 14 22.45 1.10 7.26
C THR A 14 21.87 -0.20 6.71
N GLY A 15 22.34 -1.35 7.20
CA GLY A 15 21.81 -2.66 6.86
C GLY A 15 20.35 -2.79 7.25
N THR A 16 19.98 -2.37 8.46
CA THR A 16 18.58 -2.34 8.89
C THR A 16 17.72 -1.46 7.99
N ALA A 17 18.16 -0.23 7.69
CA ALA A 17 17.44 0.67 6.79
C ALA A 17 17.29 0.11 5.37
N ILE A 18 18.31 -0.57 4.84
CA ILE A 18 18.26 -1.27 3.56
C ILE A 18 17.25 -2.42 3.62
N CYS A 19 17.27 -3.25 4.66
CA CYS A 19 16.30 -4.34 4.82
C CYS A 19 14.86 -3.81 4.82
N LEU A 20 14.58 -2.74 5.57
CA LEU A 20 13.26 -2.09 5.57
C LEU A 20 12.88 -1.58 4.19
N SER A 21 13.84 -0.97 3.47
CA SER A 21 13.60 -0.47 2.11
C SER A 21 13.36 -1.59 1.10
N VAL A 22 14.03 -2.73 1.23
CA VAL A 22 13.84 -3.91 0.37
C VAL A 22 12.44 -4.48 0.60
N LEU A 23 12.05 -4.68 1.86
CA LEU A 23 10.73 -5.19 2.20
C LEU A 23 9.62 -4.25 1.73
N ALA A 24 9.80 -2.93 1.89
CA ALA A 24 8.86 -1.93 1.39
C ALA A 24 8.80 -1.89 -0.15
N GLY A 25 9.94 -1.97 -0.84
CA GLY A 25 10.02 -1.96 -2.29
C GLY A 25 9.39 -3.20 -2.93
N TRP A 26 9.57 -4.36 -2.30
CA TRP A 26 9.00 -5.62 -2.76
C TRP A 26 7.46 -5.61 -2.77
N GLN A 27 6.82 -4.87 -1.88
CA GLN A 27 5.36 -4.78 -1.79
C GLN A 27 4.71 -3.80 -2.79
N ARG A 28 5.50 -2.99 -3.52
CA ARG A 28 4.97 -1.92 -4.40
C ARG A 28 4.83 -2.29 -5.87
N GLY A 29 5.48 -3.36 -6.35
CA GLY A 29 5.42 -3.78 -7.76
C GLY A 29 4.39 -4.89 -8.01
N GLY A 30 3.64 -4.79 -9.12
CA GLY A 30 2.72 -5.84 -9.56
C GLY A 30 3.44 -6.97 -10.30
N SER A 31 4.58 -6.66 -10.92
CA SER A 31 5.48 -7.62 -11.57
C SER A 31 6.84 -7.73 -10.83
N VAL A 32 7.55 -8.85 -11.00
CA VAL A 32 8.88 -9.05 -10.37
C VAL A 32 9.89 -8.00 -10.85
N ALA A 33 9.81 -7.60 -12.12
CA ALA A 33 10.68 -6.55 -12.65
C ALA A 33 10.44 -5.20 -11.95
N GLU A 34 9.17 -4.80 -11.77
CA GLU A 34 8.83 -3.59 -11.01
C GLU A 34 9.29 -3.65 -9.56
N GLN A 35 9.12 -4.81 -8.90
CA GLN A 35 9.57 -5.00 -7.52
C GLN A 35 11.08 -4.81 -7.39
N LEU A 36 11.87 -5.40 -8.30
CA LEU A 36 13.32 -5.24 -8.31
C LEU A 36 13.74 -3.78 -8.55
N VAL A 37 13.04 -3.05 -9.42
CA VAL A 37 13.29 -1.61 -9.65
C VAL A 37 13.01 -0.80 -8.39
N TRP A 38 11.87 -1.04 -7.72
CA TRP A 38 11.54 -0.35 -6.47
C TRP A 38 12.54 -0.64 -5.35
N VAL A 39 13.02 -1.88 -5.26
CA VAL A 39 14.08 -2.27 -4.32
C VAL A 39 15.37 -1.51 -4.62
N ALA A 40 15.82 -1.51 -5.89
CA ALA A 40 17.05 -0.85 -6.28
C ALA A 40 17.02 0.67 -5.99
N ILE A 41 15.91 1.33 -6.34
CA ILE A 41 15.69 2.76 -6.05
C ILE A 41 15.77 3.01 -4.54
N GLY A 42 15.09 2.19 -3.74
CA GLY A 42 15.09 2.32 -2.29
C GLY A 42 16.49 2.18 -1.67
N VAL A 43 17.27 1.18 -2.09
CA VAL A 43 18.65 1.00 -1.64
C VAL A 43 19.51 2.21 -1.96
N VAL A 44 19.43 2.72 -3.20
CA VAL A 44 20.20 3.90 -3.61
C VAL A 44 19.83 5.12 -2.78
N LEU A 45 18.54 5.33 -2.50
CA LEU A 45 18.07 6.45 -1.68
C LEU A 45 18.59 6.36 -0.24
N VAL A 46 18.54 5.18 0.39
CA VAL A 46 19.04 4.97 1.76
C VAL A 46 20.55 5.18 1.84
N VAL A 47 21.31 4.57 0.94
CA VAL A 47 22.78 4.72 0.90
C VAL A 47 23.15 6.19 0.67
N SER A 48 22.45 6.87 -0.24
CA SER A 48 22.65 8.30 -0.48
C SER A 48 22.31 9.14 0.75
N ALA A 49 21.18 8.90 1.41
CA ALA A 49 20.77 9.61 2.63
C ALA A 49 21.82 9.52 3.74
N HIS A 50 22.41 8.32 3.94
CA HIS A 50 23.39 8.08 4.99
C HIS A 50 24.78 8.65 4.69
N LEU A 51 25.27 8.53 3.45
CA LEU A 51 26.65 8.90 3.11
C LEU A 51 26.81 10.37 2.70
N LEU A 52 25.80 10.97 2.07
CA LEU A 52 25.90 12.30 1.46
C LEU A 52 26.25 13.41 2.48
N PRO A 53 25.69 13.46 3.71
CA PRO A 53 26.08 14.43 4.74
C PRO A 53 27.56 14.36 5.13
N ALA A 54 28.14 13.16 5.05
CA ALA A 54 29.52 12.95 5.43
C ALA A 54 30.50 13.35 4.30
N LEU A 55 30.13 13.12 3.04
CA LEU A 55 30.95 13.34 1.85
C LEU A 55 31.06 14.82 1.46
N VAL A 56 29.95 15.58 1.51
CA VAL A 56 29.93 16.99 1.03
C VAL A 56 30.40 18.02 2.06
N ARG A 57 30.85 17.56 3.23
CA ARG A 57 31.19 18.42 4.37
C ARG A 57 32.34 19.40 4.11
N LYS A 58 33.31 18.99 3.27
CA LYS A 58 34.49 19.79 2.91
C LYS A 58 34.32 20.53 1.57
N SER A 59 33.14 20.46 0.96
CA SER A 59 32.86 21.06 -0.35
C SER A 59 32.50 22.55 -0.25
N SER A 60 32.53 23.24 -1.38
CA SER A 60 32.14 24.64 -1.50
C SER A 60 30.66 24.88 -1.14
N ALA A 61 30.32 26.09 -0.69
CA ALA A 61 28.97 26.47 -0.28
C ALA A 61 27.85 26.15 -1.30
N PRO A 62 28.00 26.39 -2.63
CA PRO A 62 26.94 26.05 -3.59
C PRO A 62 26.73 24.54 -3.72
N LEU A 63 27.81 23.74 -3.76
CA LEU A 63 27.72 22.28 -3.77
C LEU A 63 27.04 21.75 -2.50
N ARG A 64 27.31 22.36 -1.34
CA ARG A 64 26.65 22.01 -0.08
C ARG A 64 25.15 22.31 -0.10
N GLY A 65 24.72 23.39 -0.77
CA GLY A 65 23.31 23.70 -0.96
C GLY A 65 22.60 22.63 -1.78
N VAL A 66 23.14 22.26 -2.95
CA VAL A 66 22.58 21.19 -3.80
C VAL A 66 22.55 19.86 -3.06
N ALA A 67 23.63 19.53 -2.35
CA ALA A 67 23.72 18.32 -1.54
C ALA A 67 22.69 18.28 -0.42
N LEU A 68 22.43 19.41 0.25
CA LEU A 68 21.41 19.49 1.30
C LEU A 68 20.01 19.22 0.74
N VAL A 69 19.68 19.79 -0.42
CA VAL A 69 18.39 19.56 -1.07
C VAL A 69 18.22 18.09 -1.47
N LEU A 70 19.25 17.51 -2.09
CA LEU A 70 19.23 16.10 -2.48
C LEU A 70 19.13 15.19 -1.24
N TRP A 71 19.86 15.51 -0.17
CA TRP A 71 19.78 14.80 1.10
C TRP A 71 18.37 14.84 1.69
N LEU A 72 17.73 16.01 1.75
CA LEU A 72 16.36 16.15 2.23
C LEU A 72 15.38 15.31 1.42
N ALA A 73 15.52 15.29 0.09
CA ALA A 73 14.68 14.47 -0.78
C ALA A 73 14.89 12.97 -0.54
N CYS A 74 16.14 12.51 -0.40
CA CYS A 74 16.46 11.12 -0.08
C CYS A 74 15.91 10.72 1.29
N MET A 75 16.09 11.56 2.32
CA MET A 75 15.56 11.34 3.66
C MET A 75 14.04 11.24 3.67
N ALA A 76 13.35 12.19 3.04
CA ALA A 76 11.88 12.18 2.99
C ALA A 76 11.36 10.91 2.31
N THR A 77 11.98 10.50 1.21
CA THR A 77 11.55 9.31 0.45
C THR A 77 11.87 8.01 1.21
N ALA A 78 13.03 7.92 1.86
CA ALA A 78 13.41 6.78 2.70
C ALA A 78 12.48 6.65 3.91
N CYS A 79 12.23 7.75 4.63
CA CYS A 79 11.29 7.78 5.74
C CYS A 79 9.88 7.40 5.31
N PHE A 80 9.40 7.86 4.15
CA PHE A 80 8.10 7.46 3.62
C PHE A 80 8.03 5.95 3.30
N GLY A 81 9.09 5.39 2.72
CA GLY A 81 9.21 3.94 2.49
C GLY A 81 9.12 3.14 3.78
N HIS A 82 9.91 3.51 4.79
CA HIS A 82 9.92 2.83 6.10
C HIS A 82 8.62 3.00 6.86
N LEU A 83 8.03 4.19 6.84
CA LEU A 83 6.71 4.46 7.41
C LEU A 83 5.66 3.51 6.84
N THR A 84 5.66 3.32 5.52
CA THR A 84 4.75 2.38 4.86
C THR A 84 4.94 0.96 5.41
N PHE A 85 6.20 0.52 5.55
CA PHE A 85 6.51 -0.80 6.13
C PHE A 85 6.00 -0.92 7.57
N PHE A 86 6.25 0.06 8.44
CA PHE A 86 5.81 0.01 9.84
C PHE A 86 4.30 -0.05 9.97
N VAL A 87 3.57 0.76 9.20
CA VAL A 87 2.10 0.73 9.19
C VAL A 87 1.57 -0.61 8.70
N MET A 88 2.15 -1.17 7.64
CA MET A 88 1.75 -2.49 7.13
C MET A 88 2.07 -3.61 8.12
N ALA A 89 3.22 -3.55 8.79
CA ALA A 89 3.60 -4.50 9.83
C ALA A 89 2.65 -4.43 11.05
N GLN A 90 2.25 -3.23 11.46
CA GLN A 90 1.26 -3.04 12.52
C GLN A 90 -0.11 -3.62 12.13
N ARG A 91 -0.56 -3.39 10.89
CA ARG A 91 -1.81 -3.98 10.40
C ARG A 91 -1.76 -5.50 10.38
N HIS A 92 -0.68 -6.07 9.84
CA HIS A 92 -0.52 -7.51 9.79
C HIS A 92 -0.50 -8.14 11.19
N ALA A 93 0.17 -7.49 12.16
CA ALA A 93 0.12 -7.91 13.55
C ALA A 93 -1.29 -7.79 14.15
N GLY A 94 -2.07 -6.79 13.76
CA GLY A 94 -3.48 -6.63 14.13
C GLY A 94 -4.37 -7.75 13.56
N GLU A 95 -4.18 -8.08 12.27
CA GLU A 95 -4.88 -9.19 11.62
C GLU A 95 -4.59 -10.54 12.29
N LEU A 96 -3.32 -10.81 12.64
CA LEU A 96 -2.94 -12.03 13.36
C LEU A 96 -3.58 -12.11 14.75
N ARG A 97 -3.74 -10.99 15.45
CA ARG A 97 -4.45 -10.96 16.75
C ARG A 97 -5.94 -11.22 16.57
N ALA A 98 -6.54 -10.66 15.52
CA ALA A 98 -7.96 -10.81 15.24
C ALA A 98 -8.31 -12.24 14.80
N ALA A 99 -7.41 -12.93 14.09
CA ALA A 99 -7.56 -14.30 13.63
C ALA A 99 -7.61 -15.36 14.75
N VAL A 100 -7.24 -15.01 15.98
CA VAL A 100 -7.28 -15.94 17.14
C VAL A 100 -8.70 -16.12 17.69
N ILE A 101 -9.66 -15.27 17.28
CA ILE A 101 -11.08 -15.53 17.58
C ILE A 101 -11.61 -16.52 16.56
N PRO A 102 -12.07 -17.71 16.98
CA PRO A 102 -12.73 -18.64 16.08
C PRO A 102 -13.93 -17.92 15.46
N LEU A 103 -13.98 -17.89 14.14
CA LEU A 103 -15.22 -17.69 13.39
C LEU A 103 -16.12 -18.87 13.76
N ALA A 104 -16.81 -18.75 14.89
CA ALA A 104 -17.86 -19.68 15.27
C ALA A 104 -18.94 -19.58 14.19
N GLU A 105 -19.32 -20.74 13.66
CA GLU A 105 -20.32 -20.92 12.62
C GLU A 105 -19.97 -20.34 11.25
N ALA A 106 -19.28 -21.16 10.43
CA ALA A 106 -19.45 -21.08 8.99
C ALA A 106 -20.96 -21.22 8.66
N THR A 107 -21.59 -20.09 8.36
CA THR A 107 -23.00 -19.96 8.04
C THR A 107 -23.36 -20.91 6.91
N THR A 108 -24.21 -21.89 7.21
CA THR A 108 -24.91 -22.69 6.19
C THR A 108 -25.62 -21.71 5.25
N PRO A 109 -25.51 -21.85 3.92
CA PRO A 109 -26.04 -20.86 2.99
C PRO A 109 -27.57 -20.81 3.09
N GLY A 110 -28.07 -19.90 3.93
CA GLY A 110 -29.48 -19.62 4.11
C GLY A 110 -30.04 -18.82 2.94
N ARG A 111 -31.35 -18.95 2.73
CA ARG A 111 -32.12 -18.18 1.75
C ARG A 111 -31.99 -16.67 2.03
N SER A 112 -31.83 -15.84 0.99
CA SER A 112 -31.61 -14.40 1.17
C SER A 112 -32.88 -13.66 1.62
N LEU A 113 -32.72 -12.63 2.46
CA LEU A 113 -33.82 -11.77 2.92
C LEU A 113 -34.63 -11.18 1.75
N THR A 114 -33.96 -10.83 0.65
CA THR A 114 -34.58 -10.29 -0.55
C THR A 114 -35.58 -11.26 -1.18
N VAL A 115 -35.24 -12.55 -1.23
CA VAL A 115 -36.12 -13.59 -1.77
C VAL A 115 -37.32 -13.82 -0.84
N VAL A 116 -37.11 -13.85 0.47
CA VAL A 116 -38.19 -14.01 1.47
C VAL A 116 -39.17 -12.83 1.42
N MET A 117 -38.66 -11.60 1.28
CA MET A 117 -39.50 -10.40 1.16
C MET A 117 -40.28 -10.37 -0.17
N ALA A 118 -39.70 -10.82 -1.27
CA ALA A 118 -40.39 -10.94 -2.55
C ALA A 118 -41.56 -11.95 -2.48
N GLU A 119 -41.34 -13.11 -1.85
CA GLU A 119 -42.40 -14.09 -1.63
C GLU A 119 -43.48 -13.58 -0.69
N ARG A 120 -43.10 -12.87 0.38
CA ARG A 120 -44.03 -12.23 1.32
C ARG A 120 -44.95 -11.25 0.59
N ALA A 121 -44.41 -10.39 -0.27
CA ALA A 121 -45.20 -9.46 -1.07
C ALA A 121 -46.20 -10.21 -1.97
N GLY A 122 -45.78 -11.30 -2.62
CA GLY A 122 -46.64 -12.15 -3.44
C GLY A 122 -47.77 -12.81 -2.65
N VAL A 123 -47.50 -13.35 -1.46
CA VAL A 123 -48.51 -13.97 -0.59
C VAL A 123 -49.48 -12.91 -0.05
N THR A 124 -48.98 -11.73 0.33
CA THR A 124 -49.80 -10.61 0.80
C THR A 124 -50.78 -10.15 -0.27
N ALA A 125 -50.34 -10.02 -1.53
CA ALA A 125 -51.21 -9.65 -2.64
C ALA A 125 -52.31 -10.70 -2.88
N ARG A 126 -51.97 -11.99 -2.79
CA ARG A 126 -52.95 -13.09 -2.91
C ARG A 126 -53.95 -13.11 -1.76
N LEU A 127 -53.52 -12.80 -0.53
CA LEU A 127 -54.38 -12.69 0.63
C LEU A 127 -55.34 -11.50 0.50
N ALA A 128 -54.84 -10.34 0.05
CA ALA A 128 -55.66 -9.16 -0.22
C ALA A 128 -56.72 -9.44 -1.30
N ALA A 129 -56.35 -10.12 -2.38
CA ALA A 129 -57.30 -10.54 -3.42
C ALA A 129 -58.38 -11.50 -2.87
N ALA A 130 -57.99 -12.48 -2.04
CA ALA A 130 -58.93 -13.40 -1.40
C ALA A 130 -59.87 -12.70 -0.40
N ASN A 131 -59.41 -11.63 0.25
CA ASN A 131 -60.24 -10.82 1.16
C ASN A 131 -61.24 -9.93 0.40
N ALA A 132 -60.88 -9.42 -0.78
CA ALA A 132 -61.77 -8.61 -1.61
C ALA A 132 -62.91 -9.42 -2.27
N GLN A 133 -62.77 -10.75 -2.39
CA GLN A 133 -63.79 -11.61 -2.96
C GLN A 133 -65.04 -11.68 -2.05
N ARG A 134 -66.19 -11.24 -2.56
CA ARG A 134 -67.51 -11.48 -1.94
C ARG A 134 -68.00 -12.88 -2.27
N CYS A 135 -68.60 -13.55 -1.30
CA CYS A 135 -69.12 -14.92 -1.45
C CYS A 135 -70.60 -14.95 -1.05
N THR A 136 -71.44 -15.58 -1.88
CA THR A 136 -72.92 -15.60 -1.75
C THR A 136 -73.47 -17.01 -1.52
N GLY A 137 -72.70 -17.89 -0.85
CA GLY A 137 -73.06 -19.29 -0.59
C GLY A 137 -72.16 -19.96 0.46
N ASN A 138 -71.91 -21.28 0.37
CA ASN A 138 -70.97 -21.98 1.26
C ASN A 138 -69.51 -21.57 0.98
N CYS A 139 -68.94 -20.69 1.81
CA CYS A 139 -67.62 -20.08 1.60
C CYS A 139 -66.44 -20.83 2.23
N THR A 140 -66.63 -22.08 2.65
CA THR A 140 -65.63 -22.87 3.40
C THR A 140 -64.29 -22.97 2.66
N THR A 141 -64.32 -23.05 1.33
CA THR A 141 -63.12 -23.10 0.47
C THR A 141 -62.37 -21.76 0.42
N LEU A 142 -63.09 -20.64 0.40
CA LEU A 142 -62.51 -19.30 0.45
C LEU A 142 -61.92 -19.00 1.83
N GLU A 143 -62.63 -19.39 2.89
CA GLU A 143 -62.19 -19.32 4.29
C GLU A 143 -60.87 -20.10 4.47
N ALA A 144 -60.84 -21.36 4.03
CA ALA A 144 -59.64 -22.20 4.10
C ALA A 144 -58.45 -21.60 3.32
N ARG A 145 -58.71 -20.97 2.17
CA ARG A 145 -57.68 -20.28 1.38
C ARG A 145 -57.12 -19.05 2.10
N ARG A 146 -57.97 -18.25 2.75
CA ARG A 146 -57.54 -17.10 3.57
C ARG A 146 -56.67 -17.56 4.73
N VAL A 147 -57.11 -18.57 5.48
CA VAL A 147 -56.34 -19.16 6.60
C VAL A 147 -54.99 -19.68 6.13
N THR A 148 -54.96 -20.40 5.00
CA THR A 148 -53.70 -20.94 4.44
C THR A 148 -52.73 -19.84 4.01
N LEU A 149 -53.23 -18.77 3.39
CA LEU A 149 -52.41 -17.62 2.98
C LEU A 149 -51.92 -16.81 4.17
N ALA A 150 -52.74 -16.64 5.21
CA ALA A 150 -52.35 -16.01 6.46
C ALA A 150 -51.25 -16.81 7.17
N ALA A 151 -51.42 -18.12 7.32
CA ALA A 151 -50.40 -18.99 7.91
C ALA A 151 -49.07 -18.97 7.13
N ARG A 152 -49.14 -18.86 5.79
CA ARG A 152 -47.93 -18.74 4.95
C ARG A 152 -47.25 -17.38 5.10
N LEU A 153 -48.01 -16.31 5.34
CA LEU A 153 -47.46 -14.99 5.62
C LEU A 153 -46.77 -14.97 6.99
N ASP A 154 -47.39 -15.56 8.01
CA ASP A 154 -46.79 -15.68 9.35
C ASP A 154 -45.49 -16.48 9.32
N ALA A 155 -45.43 -17.56 8.54
CA ALA A 155 -44.20 -18.35 8.35
C ALA A 155 -43.07 -17.54 7.70
N LEU A 156 -43.38 -16.73 6.67
CA LEU A 156 -42.40 -15.86 6.01
C LEU A 156 -41.93 -14.71 6.93
N ASP A 157 -42.82 -14.19 7.78
CA ASP A 157 -42.45 -13.18 8.79
C ASP A 157 -41.53 -13.75 9.88
N ALA A 158 -41.76 -14.99 10.30
CA ALA A 158 -40.86 -15.71 11.22
C ALA A 158 -39.46 -15.92 10.59
N GLU A 159 -39.42 -16.41 9.34
CA GLU A 159 -38.16 -16.63 8.61
C GLU A 159 -37.38 -15.30 8.43
N ALA A 160 -38.07 -14.22 8.09
CA ALA A 160 -37.45 -12.90 7.97
C ALA A 160 -36.89 -12.39 9.30
N GLY A 161 -37.59 -12.66 10.41
CA GLY A 161 -37.12 -12.36 11.76
C GLY A 161 -35.84 -13.14 12.11
N ASP A 162 -35.79 -14.43 11.77
CA ASP A 162 -34.60 -15.26 11.98
C ASP A 162 -33.39 -14.80 11.14
N ILE A 163 -33.63 -14.41 9.88
CA ILE A 163 -32.57 -13.89 9.01
C ILE A 163 -32.02 -12.58 9.56
N LYS A 164 -32.89 -11.66 10.01
CA LYS A 164 -32.47 -10.38 10.61
C LYS A 164 -31.69 -10.58 11.91
N ARG A 165 -32.11 -11.51 12.77
CA ARG A 165 -31.36 -11.85 14.01
C ARG A 165 -29.97 -12.40 13.69
N ARG A 166 -29.86 -13.29 12.70
CA ARG A 166 -28.58 -13.82 12.22
C ARG A 166 -27.69 -12.70 11.68
N GLN A 167 -28.21 -11.85 10.80
CA GLN A 167 -27.47 -10.69 10.28
C GLN A 167 -26.98 -9.75 11.40
N ALA A 168 -27.81 -9.48 12.41
CA ALA A 168 -27.39 -8.64 13.54
C ALA A 168 -26.30 -9.31 14.41
N ALA A 169 -26.33 -10.63 14.58
CA ALA A 169 -25.28 -11.38 15.25
C ALA A 169 -23.97 -11.36 14.44
N ASP A 170 -24.06 -11.57 13.12
CA ASP A 170 -22.92 -11.48 12.20
C ASP A 170 -22.30 -10.07 12.24
N ASP A 171 -23.12 -9.01 12.15
CA ASP A 171 -22.66 -7.62 12.26
C ASP A 171 -21.97 -7.33 13.61
N TRP A 172 -22.48 -7.93 14.70
CA TRP A 172 -21.84 -7.81 16.01
C TRP A 172 -20.47 -8.50 16.06
N THR A 173 -20.33 -9.68 15.44
CA THR A 173 -19.03 -10.37 15.38
C THR A 173 -18.02 -9.61 14.52
N VAL A 174 -18.46 -9.02 13.40
CA VAL A 174 -17.61 -8.18 12.53
C VAL A 174 -17.12 -6.95 13.28
N THR A 175 -18.01 -6.27 14.01
CA THR A 175 -17.63 -5.09 14.79
C THR A 175 -16.69 -5.43 15.95
N GLN A 176 -16.86 -6.60 16.59
CA GLN A 176 -15.91 -7.07 17.61
C GLN A 176 -14.55 -7.42 17.00
N HIS A 177 -14.53 -8.03 15.82
CA HIS A 177 -13.29 -8.35 15.09
C HIS A 177 -12.54 -7.07 14.70
N ASP A 178 -13.24 -6.07 14.13
CA ASP A 178 -12.67 -4.76 13.80
C ASP A 178 -12.10 -4.05 15.04
N ALA A 179 -12.76 -4.16 16.18
CA ALA A 179 -12.27 -3.57 17.44
C ALA A 179 -10.97 -4.22 17.94
N LEU A 180 -10.72 -5.49 17.62
CA LEU A 180 -9.51 -6.23 18.03
C LEU A 180 -8.34 -6.05 17.07
N VAL A 181 -8.60 -5.69 15.82
CA VAL A 181 -7.56 -5.34 14.83
C VAL A 181 -6.84 -4.05 15.22
N VAL A 182 -7.52 -3.13 15.92
CA VAL A 182 -6.94 -1.84 16.32
C VAL A 182 -6.19 -1.95 17.65
N ASP A 183 -4.97 -1.40 17.72
CA ASP A 183 -4.17 -1.41 18.95
C ASP A 183 -4.87 -0.58 20.08
N PRO A 184 -5.14 -1.18 21.26
CA PRO A 184 -5.76 -0.47 22.39
C PRO A 184 -4.91 0.71 22.89
N VAL A 185 -3.60 0.71 22.64
CA VAL A 185 -2.72 1.82 23.00
C VAL A 185 -2.89 2.98 22.02
N THR A 186 -3.00 2.70 20.71
CA THR A 186 -3.12 3.75 19.70
C THR A 186 -4.50 4.41 19.73
N THR A 187 -5.56 3.67 20.10
CA THR A 187 -6.90 4.22 20.36
C THR A 187 -6.93 5.14 21.57
N ARG A 188 -6.31 4.75 22.68
CA ARG A 188 -6.18 5.62 23.87
C ARG A 188 -5.37 6.86 23.56
N LEU A 189 -4.26 6.73 22.82
CA LEU A 189 -3.44 7.86 22.44
C LEU A 189 -4.17 8.81 21.47
N ALA A 190 -4.91 8.27 20.50
CA ALA A 190 -5.75 9.02 19.58
C ALA A 190 -6.82 9.84 20.32
N SER A 191 -7.51 9.23 21.29
CA SER A 191 -8.52 9.91 22.11
C SER A 191 -7.93 11.00 23.01
N LEU A 192 -6.75 10.79 23.59
CA LEU A 192 -6.04 11.79 24.40
C LEU A 192 -5.55 12.98 23.57
N LEU A 193 -5.10 12.74 22.34
CA LEU A 193 -4.61 13.79 21.45
C LEU A 193 -5.72 14.45 20.61
N GLY A 194 -6.96 13.95 20.65
CA GLY A 194 -8.05 14.44 19.80
C GLY A 194 -7.79 14.19 18.31
N THR A 195 -7.10 13.11 17.96
CA THR A 195 -6.70 12.77 16.58
C THR A 195 -7.24 11.40 16.16
N THR A 196 -7.09 11.03 14.88
CA THR A 196 -7.50 9.72 14.38
C THR A 196 -6.39 8.69 14.62
N VAL A 197 -6.77 7.41 14.80
CA VAL A 197 -5.81 6.29 14.96
C VAL A 197 -4.82 6.23 13.80
N VAL A 198 -5.31 6.47 12.57
CA VAL A 198 -4.47 6.52 11.36
C VAL A 198 -3.37 7.58 11.47
N ARG A 199 -3.65 8.75 12.06
CA ARG A 199 -2.62 9.78 12.27
C ARG A 199 -1.60 9.36 13.33
N VAL A 200 -2.05 8.71 14.40
CA VAL A 200 -1.15 8.23 15.46
C VAL A 200 -0.19 7.16 14.92
N ASP A 201 -0.70 6.19 14.17
CA ASP A 201 0.12 5.16 13.52
C ASP A 201 1.11 5.80 12.53
N LEU A 202 0.63 6.76 11.73
CA LEU A 202 1.48 7.49 10.78
C LEU A 202 2.61 8.26 11.48
N LEU A 203 2.29 9.00 12.55
CA LEU A 203 3.26 9.78 13.31
C LEU A 203 4.25 8.88 14.04
N SER A 204 3.79 7.77 14.61
CA SER A 204 4.65 6.80 15.29
C SER A 204 5.63 6.13 14.32
N GLY A 205 5.15 5.65 13.16
CA GLY A 205 6.00 5.07 12.12
C GLY A 205 7.01 6.08 11.55
N LEU A 206 6.59 7.34 11.41
CA LEU A 206 7.47 8.42 10.97
C LEU A 206 8.55 8.72 12.01
N ALA A 207 8.20 8.72 13.29
CA ALA A 207 9.15 8.93 14.38
C ALA A 207 10.21 7.81 14.43
N PHE A 208 9.79 6.54 14.31
CA PHE A 208 10.74 5.41 14.26
C PHE A 208 11.67 5.50 13.05
N ALA A 209 11.13 5.82 11.87
CA ALA A 209 11.94 6.00 10.66
C ALA A 209 12.93 7.17 10.83
N ALA A 210 12.49 8.32 11.34
CA ALA A 210 13.34 9.49 11.56
C ALA A 210 14.48 9.21 12.56
N VAL A 211 14.21 8.48 13.64
CA VAL A 211 15.23 8.08 14.63
C VAL A 211 16.26 7.14 13.98
N LEU A 212 15.81 6.12 13.24
CA LEU A 212 16.69 5.16 12.58
C LEU A 212 17.63 5.86 11.59
N GLU A 213 17.06 6.65 10.68
CA GLU A 213 17.80 7.39 9.65
C GLU A 213 18.74 8.44 10.26
N GLY A 214 18.27 9.15 11.30
CA GLY A 214 19.07 10.13 12.02
C GLY A 214 20.29 9.52 12.70
N VAL A 215 20.11 8.38 13.41
CA VAL A 215 21.22 7.64 14.04
C VAL A 215 22.22 7.19 12.98
N ALA A 216 21.76 6.61 11.87
CA ALA A 216 22.65 6.15 10.80
C ALA A 216 23.47 7.30 10.18
N CYS A 217 22.84 8.45 9.91
CA CYS A 217 23.51 9.65 9.40
C CYS A 217 24.57 10.19 10.39
N LEU A 218 24.24 10.25 11.68
CA LEU A 218 25.17 10.68 12.73
C LEU A 218 26.39 9.74 12.82
N LEU A 219 26.14 8.43 12.76
CA LEU A 219 27.18 7.42 12.78
C LEU A 219 28.13 7.53 11.59
N TRP A 220 27.60 7.67 10.37
CA TRP A 220 28.41 7.88 9.16
C TRP A 220 29.20 9.19 9.19
N THR A 221 28.59 10.26 9.73
CA THR A 221 29.30 11.53 9.86
C THR A 221 30.44 11.49 10.87
N VAL A 222 30.32 10.71 11.96
CA VAL A 222 31.38 10.49 12.96
C VAL A 222 32.47 9.54 12.45
N THR A 223 32.09 8.43 11.80
CA THR A 223 33.05 7.45 11.27
C THR A 223 33.94 8.05 10.19
N LEU A 224 33.37 8.81 9.25
CA LEU A 224 34.13 9.43 8.15
C LEU A 224 34.92 10.67 8.57
N ARG A 225 34.55 11.34 9.67
CA ARG A 225 35.39 12.38 10.31
C ARG A 225 36.70 11.81 10.86
N SER A 226 36.69 10.55 11.26
CA SER A 226 37.81 9.91 11.97
C SER A 226 38.85 9.27 11.04
N ARG A 227 38.82 9.53 9.72
CA ARG A 227 39.83 8.98 8.80
C ARG A 227 41.24 9.51 9.15
N PRO A 228 42.28 8.66 9.19
CA PRO A 228 43.64 9.10 9.45
C PRO A 228 44.13 10.00 8.30
N HIS A 229 44.84 11.08 8.65
CA HIS A 229 45.95 11.51 7.80
C HIS A 229 46.92 10.33 7.76
N LEU A 230 47.03 9.66 6.61
CA LEU A 230 48.22 8.86 6.35
C LEU A 230 49.41 9.81 6.48
N PRO A 231 50.43 9.52 7.31
CA PRO A 231 51.66 10.28 7.23
C PRO A 231 52.19 10.09 5.81
N ALA A 232 52.26 11.17 5.04
CA ALA A 232 53.13 11.21 3.89
C ALA A 232 54.52 10.86 4.42
N VAL A 233 55.01 9.66 4.11
CA VAL A 233 56.41 9.32 4.32
C VAL A 233 57.18 10.37 3.52
N PRO A 234 57.97 11.25 4.15
CA PRO A 234 58.92 12.05 3.42
C PRO A 234 59.93 11.05 2.87
N VAL A 235 59.91 10.83 1.56
CA VAL A 235 61.09 10.29 0.89
C VAL A 235 62.09 11.43 0.92
N ASP A 236 62.87 11.50 1.99
CA ASP A 236 64.14 12.21 1.98
C ASP A 236 65.04 11.48 0.97
N ILE A 237 65.02 11.95 -0.27
CA ILE A 237 66.05 11.64 -1.24
C ILE A 237 67.22 12.57 -0.90
N PRO A 238 68.35 12.05 -0.38
CA PRO A 238 69.54 12.88 -0.28
C PRO A 238 69.99 13.23 -1.71
N VAL A 239 69.99 14.53 -1.99
CA VAL A 239 70.59 15.14 -3.17
C VAL A 239 72.08 14.83 -3.14
N THR A 240 72.52 13.88 -3.98
CA THR A 240 73.92 13.77 -4.38
C THR A 240 74.03 14.27 -5.80
N VAL A 241 74.63 15.46 -5.93
CA VAL A 241 75.02 16.11 -7.17
C VAL A 241 75.92 15.17 -7.99
N GLY A 242 75.52 14.91 -9.24
CA GLY A 242 76.32 14.15 -10.20
C GLY A 242 75.84 14.42 -11.62
N HIS A 243 76.72 15.04 -12.42
CA HIS A 243 76.51 15.62 -13.74
C HIS A 243 75.70 14.84 -14.80
N LEU A 244 74.88 15.60 -15.55
CA LEU A 244 74.51 15.35 -16.95
C LEU A 244 75.74 15.61 -17.87
N PRO A 245 75.84 14.99 -19.07
CA PRO A 245 75.25 15.63 -20.25
C PRO A 245 74.73 14.71 -21.39
N VAL A 246 73.62 15.18 -22.00
CA VAL A 246 73.38 15.39 -23.46
C VAL A 246 73.28 14.19 -24.43
N MET A 247 72.16 14.12 -25.17
CA MET A 247 71.99 14.03 -26.65
C MET A 247 70.56 13.49 -26.95
N ALA A 248 69.59 14.28 -27.43
CA ALA A 248 69.34 14.81 -28.80
C ALA A 248 68.72 13.79 -29.82
N SER A 249 67.48 14.13 -30.25
CA SER A 249 66.78 13.82 -31.53
C SER A 249 66.41 12.33 -31.82
N HIS A 250 65.31 11.92 -32.45
CA HIS A 250 64.49 12.42 -33.56
C HIS A 250 63.07 11.77 -33.53
N ALA A 251 62.10 12.39 -34.20
CA ALA A 251 60.84 11.81 -34.69
C ALA A 251 60.93 11.64 -36.24
N PRO A 252 59.91 11.21 -37.04
CA PRO A 252 58.71 10.38 -36.84
C PRO A 252 58.53 9.32 -37.99
N GLU A 253 57.28 8.88 -38.24
CA GLU A 253 56.70 8.06 -39.36
C GLU A 253 56.52 6.56 -39.07
N SER A 254 55.54 5.85 -39.63
CA SER A 254 54.21 6.08 -40.23
C SER A 254 53.73 4.67 -40.62
N GLY A 255 52.43 4.37 -40.51
CA GLY A 255 51.90 3.05 -40.87
C GLY A 255 50.38 2.95 -40.72
N THR A 256 49.69 3.35 -41.79
CA THR A 256 48.32 3.09 -42.27
C THR A 256 47.74 1.72 -41.87
N HIS A 257 46.44 1.56 -41.55
CA HIS A 257 45.26 1.49 -42.45
C HIS A 257 43.94 1.73 -41.63
N GLU A 258 43.07 2.67 -42.05
CA GLU A 258 41.73 2.50 -42.69
C GLU A 258 40.67 1.81 -41.81
N ALA A 259 39.67 2.55 -41.28
CA ALA A 259 38.37 2.91 -41.88
C ALA A 259 37.45 1.68 -42.03
N GLU A 260 36.24 1.62 -41.46
CA GLU A 260 35.09 2.36 -41.99
C GLU A 260 33.91 2.35 -40.99
N ALA A 261 33.28 3.51 -40.85
CA ALA A 261 31.96 3.67 -40.28
C ALA A 261 30.94 3.69 -41.44
N ALA A 262 29.87 2.92 -41.35
CA ALA A 262 28.69 3.15 -42.17
C ALA A 262 27.41 2.81 -41.40
N SER A 263 26.66 3.88 -41.14
CA SER A 263 25.23 3.89 -40.82
C SER A 263 24.44 3.53 -42.08
N HIS A 264 23.35 2.75 -41.94
CA HIS A 264 21.98 3.07 -42.43
C HIS A 264 21.02 1.88 -42.19
N ALA A 265 19.83 2.19 -41.68
CA ALA A 265 18.70 1.31 -41.34
C ALA A 265 17.76 1.09 -42.57
N PRO A 266 16.46 0.70 -42.46
CA PRO A 266 15.74 -0.19 -41.53
C PRO A 266 14.85 -1.22 -42.30
N VAL A 267 14.46 -2.36 -41.70
CA VAL A 267 13.28 -3.13 -42.18
C VAL A 267 12.50 -3.75 -41.01
N SER A 268 11.27 -3.22 -40.88
CA SER A 268 9.98 -3.76 -40.42
C SER A 268 9.88 -5.11 -39.69
N GLU A 269 9.31 -5.07 -38.48
CA GLU A 269 8.50 -6.14 -37.89
C GLU A 269 7.40 -5.55 -36.96
N PRO A 270 6.31 -6.30 -36.69
CA PRO A 270 4.96 -5.76 -36.74
C PRO A 270 4.45 -5.12 -35.44
N VAL A 271 3.67 -4.05 -35.66
CA VAL A 271 2.88 -3.33 -34.66
C VAL A 271 1.87 -4.28 -34.01
N THR A 272 2.02 -4.52 -32.71
CA THR A 272 0.91 -4.93 -31.85
C THR A 272 0.46 -3.70 -31.05
N PRO A 273 -0.82 -3.31 -31.06
CA PRO A 273 -1.24 -2.05 -30.47
C PRO A 273 -1.18 -2.07 -28.94
N LEU A 274 -0.71 -0.94 -28.41
CA LEU A 274 -0.90 -0.46 -27.05
C LEU A 274 -2.36 -0.69 -26.58
N PRO A 275 -2.64 -1.21 -25.38
CA PRO A 275 -3.94 -0.97 -24.77
C PRO A 275 -3.99 0.52 -24.45
N ALA A 276 -4.81 1.23 -25.19
CA ALA A 276 -5.25 2.57 -24.89
C ALA A 276 -5.67 2.64 -23.41
N GLY A 277 -5.32 3.75 -22.75
CA GLY A 277 -5.84 4.08 -21.43
C GLY A 277 -7.35 3.91 -21.45
N GLU A 278 -7.83 3.01 -20.59
CA GLU A 278 -9.26 2.82 -20.41
C GLU A 278 -9.82 4.14 -19.86
N PRO A 279 -10.80 4.77 -20.54
CA PRO A 279 -11.44 5.97 -20.03
C PRO A 279 -12.08 5.64 -18.67
N PRO A 280 -12.30 6.65 -17.79
CA PRO A 280 -12.95 6.42 -16.51
C PRO A 280 -14.24 5.64 -16.73
N ASP A 281 -14.27 4.41 -16.20
CA ASP A 281 -15.35 3.44 -16.41
C ASP A 281 -16.69 4.12 -16.08
N PRO A 282 -17.64 4.23 -17.03
CA PRO A 282 -18.93 4.87 -16.79
C PRO A 282 -19.68 4.22 -15.61
N ALA A 283 -19.34 2.97 -15.26
CA ALA A 283 -19.84 2.30 -14.07
C ALA A 283 -19.40 2.96 -12.76
N VAL A 284 -18.20 3.57 -12.69
CA VAL A 284 -17.68 4.25 -11.49
C VAL A 284 -18.40 5.58 -11.27
N MET A 285 -18.65 6.33 -12.35
CA MET A 285 -19.42 7.59 -12.29
C MET A 285 -20.88 7.35 -11.91
N GLN A 286 -21.51 6.31 -12.47
CA GLN A 286 -22.87 5.90 -12.07
C GLN A 286 -22.93 5.43 -10.62
N LEU A 287 -21.91 4.70 -10.16
CA LEU A 287 -21.84 4.24 -8.78
C LEU A 287 -21.59 5.40 -7.80
N ALA A 288 -20.74 6.37 -8.15
CA ALA A 288 -20.54 7.59 -7.36
C ALA A 288 -21.84 8.38 -7.21
N GLN A 289 -22.61 8.51 -8.30
CA GLN A 289 -23.91 9.17 -8.28
C GLN A 289 -24.94 8.41 -7.43
N ALA A 290 -24.95 7.07 -7.48
CA ALA A 290 -25.83 6.24 -6.66
C ALA A 290 -25.48 6.29 -5.16
N VAL A 291 -24.19 6.42 -4.83
CA VAL A 291 -23.71 6.65 -3.46
C VAL A 291 -24.10 8.06 -2.98
N ALA A 292 -23.92 9.09 -3.81
CA ALA A 292 -24.30 10.46 -3.50
C ALA A 292 -25.83 10.62 -3.34
N ALA A 293 -26.61 9.85 -4.09
CA ALA A 293 -28.07 9.77 -3.96
C ALA A 293 -28.54 8.90 -2.78
N GLY A 294 -27.62 8.29 -2.00
CA GLY A 294 -27.93 7.45 -0.84
C GLY A 294 -28.54 6.09 -1.19
N GLN A 295 -28.50 5.69 -2.47
CA GLN A 295 -29.09 4.43 -2.97
C GLN A 295 -28.17 3.23 -2.74
N VAL A 296 -26.87 3.46 -2.59
CA VAL A 296 -25.85 2.42 -2.39
C VAL A 296 -24.90 2.90 -1.30
N ARG A 297 -24.66 2.08 -0.26
CA ARG A 297 -23.58 2.40 0.70
C ARG A 297 -22.24 2.04 0.07
N PRO A 298 -21.14 2.76 0.38
CA PRO A 298 -19.81 2.49 -0.18
C PRO A 298 -19.15 1.24 0.46
N THR A 299 -19.90 0.15 0.58
CA THR A 299 -19.45 -1.15 1.08
C THR A 299 -19.35 -2.13 -0.09
N VAL A 300 -18.43 -3.10 -0.01
CA VAL A 300 -18.24 -4.10 -1.08
C VAL A 300 -19.50 -4.97 -1.23
N ALA A 301 -20.20 -5.24 -0.13
CA ALA A 301 -21.43 -6.03 -0.12
C ALA A 301 -22.58 -5.31 -0.84
N ASP A 302 -22.75 -4.01 -0.61
CA ASP A 302 -23.82 -3.23 -1.24
C ASP A 302 -23.52 -2.91 -2.71
N ILE A 303 -22.26 -2.64 -3.06
CA ILE A 303 -21.84 -2.49 -4.46
C ILE A 303 -22.08 -3.79 -5.23
N ARG A 304 -21.78 -4.94 -4.62
CA ARG A 304 -22.00 -6.26 -5.21
C ARG A 304 -23.49 -6.56 -5.41
N SER A 305 -24.32 -6.28 -4.41
CA SER A 305 -25.76 -6.54 -4.48
C SER A 305 -26.45 -5.63 -5.50
N HIS A 306 -25.98 -4.38 -5.63
CA HIS A 306 -26.53 -3.40 -6.55
C HIS A 306 -26.13 -3.65 -8.02
N LEU A 307 -24.87 -4.04 -8.27
CA LEU A 307 -24.34 -4.22 -9.63
C LEU A 307 -24.32 -5.69 -10.10
N GLY A 308 -24.61 -6.66 -9.24
CA GLY A 308 -24.57 -8.09 -9.57
C GLY A 308 -23.18 -8.60 -9.98
N CYS A 309 -22.10 -7.94 -9.54
CA CYS A 309 -20.74 -8.23 -9.98
C CYS A 309 -19.99 -9.22 -9.06
N SER A 310 -18.82 -9.69 -9.47
CA SER A 310 -17.95 -10.50 -8.61
C SER A 310 -17.36 -9.68 -7.45
N GLN A 311 -16.96 -10.34 -6.36
CA GLN A 311 -16.35 -9.69 -5.19
C GLN A 311 -15.07 -8.92 -5.56
N ALA A 312 -14.23 -9.49 -6.44
CA ALA A 312 -13.02 -8.85 -6.93
C ALA A 312 -13.32 -7.55 -7.69
N ARG A 313 -14.40 -7.55 -8.50
CA ARG A 313 -14.85 -6.36 -9.24
C ARG A 313 -15.45 -5.29 -8.31
N ALA A 314 -16.26 -5.68 -7.32
CA ALA A 314 -16.79 -4.75 -6.32
C ALA A 314 -15.68 -4.11 -5.47
N ALA A 315 -14.64 -4.87 -5.12
CA ALA A 315 -13.48 -4.36 -4.39
C ALA A 315 -12.58 -3.45 -5.25
N ALA A 316 -12.51 -3.67 -6.57
CA ALA A 316 -11.84 -2.76 -7.50
C ALA A 316 -12.62 -1.44 -7.64
N LEU A 317 -13.94 -1.51 -7.82
CA LEU A 317 -14.82 -0.33 -7.93
C LEU A 317 -14.80 0.53 -6.65
N ARG A 318 -14.81 -0.11 -5.47
CA ARG A 318 -14.67 0.62 -4.19
C ARG A 318 -13.33 1.36 -4.08
N ARG A 319 -12.24 0.77 -4.57
CA ARG A 319 -10.92 1.43 -4.58
C ARG A 319 -10.88 2.62 -5.52
N GLN A 320 -11.55 2.52 -6.67
CA GLN A 320 -11.66 3.63 -7.63
C GLN A 320 -12.54 4.78 -7.08
N LEU A 321 -13.64 4.47 -6.38
CA LEU A 321 -14.43 5.48 -5.67
C LEU A 321 -13.64 6.20 -4.58
N ALA A 322 -12.89 5.46 -3.77
CA ALA A 322 -12.06 6.05 -2.72
C ALA A 322 -10.95 6.96 -3.28
N ALA A 323 -10.46 6.69 -4.50
CA ALA A 323 -9.51 7.55 -5.19
C ALA A 323 -10.16 8.85 -5.69
N LEU A 324 -11.40 8.78 -6.19
CA LEU A 324 -12.17 9.95 -6.64
C LEU A 324 -12.58 10.87 -5.48
N ASP A 325 -12.96 10.33 -4.32
CA ASP A 325 -13.29 11.13 -3.12
C ASP A 325 -12.06 11.83 -2.50
N SER A 326 -10.85 11.41 -2.87
CA SER A 326 -9.59 11.97 -2.38
C SER A 326 -8.97 13.03 -3.30
N SER A 327 -9.63 13.34 -4.42
CA SER A 327 -9.22 14.32 -5.45
C SER A 327 -9.96 15.64 -5.26
#